data_AF-A0A2E1W380-F1
#
_entry.id   AF-A0A2E1W380-F1
#
_cell.length_a   1.000
_cell.length_b   1.000
_cell.length_c   1.000
_cell.angle_alpha   90.00
_cell.angle_beta   90.00
_cell.angle_gamma   90.00
#
_symmetry.space_group_name_H-M   'P 1'
#
loop_
_entity.id
_entity.type
_entity.pdbx_description
1 polymer ?
#
loop_
_entity_poly.entity_id
_entity_poly.type
_entity_poly.pdbx_seq_one_letter_code
_entity_poly.pdbx_strand_id
1 'polypeptide(L)'
;MIGIDAVKEVIHRVSLNPFEGLSSVVIIDGAESMSDEAANALLKTLEEPPPNTMFLLLTANEDAVLPTVRSRCQSMNLMPLPKNQMVERLIENNQVTPELADQLFRLSRGCLGWAIGALEDNQVLEQRQADLEKMQETLDS
;
A
#
# COMPACT_ATOMS: atom_id res chain seq x y z
N MET A 1 8.22 -7.50 10.50
CA MET A 1 9.62 -7.08 10.38
C MET A 1 10.23 -7.82 9.21
N ILE A 2 10.82 -7.09 8.28
CA ILE A 2 11.52 -7.64 7.12
C ILE A 2 13.00 -7.74 7.47
N GLY A 3 13.50 -8.96 7.61
CA GLY A 3 14.89 -9.23 7.98
C GLY A 3 15.85 -9.20 6.78
N ILE A 4 17.15 -9.11 7.08
CA ILE A 4 18.22 -9.02 6.08
C ILE A 4 18.24 -10.20 5.09
N ASP A 5 17.95 -11.41 5.54
CA ASP A 5 18.04 -12.61 4.69
C ASP A 5 16.98 -12.59 3.58
N ALA A 6 15.78 -12.09 3.88
CA ALA A 6 14.73 -11.92 2.89
C ALA A 6 15.13 -10.90 1.80
N VAL A 7 15.74 -9.79 2.21
CA VAL A 7 16.24 -8.77 1.27
C VAL A 7 17.39 -9.32 0.43
N LYS A 8 18.33 -10.07 1.02
CA LYS A 8 19.44 -10.70 0.27
C LYS A 8 18.94 -11.70 -0.76
N GLU A 9 17.92 -12.49 -0.43
CA GLU A 9 17.29 -13.40 -1.38
C GLU A 9 16.72 -12.65 -2.58
N VAL A 10 15.99 -11.55 -2.33
CA VAL A 10 15.45 -10.69 -3.38
C VAL A 10 16.54 -10.10 -4.25
N ILE A 11 17.59 -9.53 -3.66
CA ILE A 11 18.75 -8.98 -4.38
C ILE A 11 19.41 -10.06 -5.26
N HIS A 12 19.56 -11.27 -4.72
CA HIS A 12 20.11 -12.39 -5.49
C HIS A 12 19.22 -12.74 -6.68
N ARG A 13 17.90 -12.82 -6.48
CA ARG A 13 16.95 -13.13 -7.56
C ARG A 13 16.94 -12.10 -8.67
N VAL A 14 17.02 -10.80 -8.36
CA VAL A 14 17.08 -9.74 -9.38
C VAL A 14 18.43 -9.62 -10.07
N SER A 15 19.50 -10.15 -9.47
CA SER A 15 20.82 -10.20 -10.12
C SER A 15 20.88 -11.25 -11.25
N LEU A 16 19.92 -12.18 -11.27
CA LEU A 16 19.74 -13.16 -12.34
C LEU A 16 18.86 -12.56 -13.44
N ASN A 17 18.99 -13.09 -14.67
CA ASN A 17 18.10 -12.70 -15.75
C ASN A 17 16.63 -13.04 -15.40
N PRO A 18 15.66 -12.19 -15.80
CA PRO A 18 14.24 -12.48 -15.61
C PRO A 18 13.88 -13.87 -16.17
N PHE A 19 13.14 -14.64 -15.37
CA PHE A 19 12.70 -15.98 -15.76
C PHE A 19 11.70 -15.93 -16.94
N GLU A 20 10.85 -14.91 -16.95
CA GLU A 20 9.94 -14.55 -18.04
C GLU A 20 9.84 -13.02 -18.14
N GLY A 21 9.65 -12.49 -19.36
CA GLY A 21 9.46 -11.06 -19.62
C GLY A 21 10.76 -10.26 -19.83
N LEU A 22 10.59 -8.96 -20.11
CA LEU A 22 11.70 -8.04 -20.38
C LEU A 22 12.29 -7.42 -19.12
N SER A 23 11.59 -7.48 -17.98
CA SER A 23 11.95 -6.76 -16.76
C SER A 23 11.50 -7.51 -15.49
N SER A 24 12.26 -7.36 -14.40
CA SER A 24 11.95 -7.89 -13.07
C SER A 24 11.39 -6.79 -12.18
N VAL A 25 10.25 -7.01 -11.54
CA VAL A 25 9.64 -6.03 -10.63
C VAL A 25 9.62 -6.61 -9.22
N VAL A 26 10.18 -5.86 -8.28
CA VAL A 26 10.19 -6.20 -6.86
C VAL A 26 9.27 -5.24 -6.12
N ILE A 27 8.31 -5.81 -5.38
CA ILE A 27 7.43 -5.05 -4.49
C ILE A 27 7.82 -5.40 -3.05
N ILE A 28 8.19 -4.38 -2.28
CA ILE A 28 8.44 -4.48 -0.84
C ILE A 28 7.29 -3.77 -0.15
N ASP A 29 6.39 -4.55 0.46
CA ASP A 29 5.27 -4.01 1.22
C ASP A 29 5.65 -3.81 2.69
N GLY A 30 5.34 -2.63 3.25
CA GLY A 30 5.73 -2.24 4.60
C GLY A 30 7.24 -1.97 4.74
N ALA A 31 7.81 -1.14 3.86
CA ALA A 31 9.22 -0.77 3.85
C ALA A 31 9.73 -0.18 5.19
N GLU A 32 8.86 0.46 5.97
CA GLU A 32 9.12 0.95 7.33
C GLU A 32 9.41 -0.16 8.34
N SER A 33 9.06 -1.41 8.00
CA SER A 33 9.25 -2.57 8.88
C SER A 33 10.55 -3.34 8.60
N MET A 34 11.38 -2.86 7.66
CA MET A 34 12.71 -3.40 7.42
C MET A 34 13.61 -3.17 8.64
N SER A 35 14.43 -4.17 8.98
CA SER A 35 15.53 -3.93 9.93
C SER A 35 16.56 -2.98 9.31
N ASP A 36 17.34 -2.29 10.14
CA ASP A 36 18.40 -1.40 9.65
C ASP A 36 19.40 -2.14 8.75
N GLU A 37 19.74 -3.38 9.08
CA GLU A 37 20.63 -4.19 8.26
C GLU A 37 20.00 -4.58 6.92
N ALA A 38 18.69 -4.85 6.89
CA ALA A 38 17.94 -5.14 5.67
C ALA A 38 17.89 -3.91 4.75
N ALA A 39 17.55 -2.74 5.31
CA ALA A 39 17.54 -1.48 4.58
C ALA A 39 18.92 -1.12 4.01
N ASN A 40 19.97 -1.28 4.82
CA ASN A 40 21.35 -1.02 4.40
C ASN A 40 21.83 -1.99 3.31
N ALA A 41 21.45 -3.27 3.37
CA ALA A 41 21.79 -4.25 2.34
C ALA A 41 21.20 -3.90 0.97
N LEU A 42 20.03 -3.24 0.95
CA LEU A 42 19.34 -2.84 -0.27
C LEU A 42 19.95 -1.60 -0.96
N LEU A 43 20.70 -0.77 -0.23
CA LEU A 43 21.16 0.54 -0.73
C LEU A 43 21.93 0.45 -2.04
N LYS A 44 22.88 -0.49 -2.15
CA LYS A 44 23.69 -0.64 -3.37
C LYS A 44 22.82 -0.99 -4.59
N THR A 45 21.82 -1.83 -4.38
CA THR A 45 20.90 -2.26 -5.44
C THR A 45 19.92 -1.15 -5.84
N LEU A 46 19.58 -0.23 -4.93
CA LEU A 46 18.78 0.95 -5.27
C LEU A 46 19.57 2.02 -6.03
N GLU A 47 20.87 2.17 -5.75
CA GLU A 47 21.75 3.09 -6.49
C GLU A 47 22.01 2.64 -7.92
N GLU A 48 22.31 1.35 -8.08
CA GLU A 48 22.65 0.75 -9.36
C GLU A 48 21.80 -0.52 -9.56
N PRO A 49 20.50 -0.36 -9.88
CA PRO A 49 19.63 -1.51 -10.07
C PRO A 49 20.11 -2.34 -11.27
N PRO A 50 20.02 -3.69 -11.20
CA PRO A 50 20.32 -4.54 -12.35
C PRO A 50 19.49 -4.13 -13.58
N PRO A 51 19.99 -4.37 -14.80
CA PRO A 51 19.27 -4.03 -16.02
C PRO A 51 17.83 -4.56 -15.99
N ASN A 52 16.90 -3.72 -16.43
CA ASN A 52 15.47 -4.05 -16.46
C ASN A 52 14.87 -4.43 -15.10
N THR A 53 15.36 -3.87 -13.99
CA THR A 53 14.79 -4.09 -12.66
C THR A 53 14.07 -2.84 -12.15
N MET A 54 12.87 -3.01 -11.60
CA MET A 54 12.11 -1.95 -10.93
C MET A 54 11.82 -2.34 -9.48
N PHE A 55 12.11 -1.43 -8.56
CA PHE A 55 11.73 -1.57 -7.15
C PHE A 55 10.55 -0.66 -6.83
N LEU A 56 9.53 -1.23 -6.20
CA LEU A 56 8.37 -0.53 -5.66
C LEU A 56 8.34 -0.77 -4.15
N LEU A 57 8.62 0.28 -3.38
CA LEU A 57 8.57 0.24 -1.93
C LEU A 57 7.25 0.88 -1.48
N LEU A 58 6.40 0.09 -0.82
CA LEU A 58 5.14 0.55 -0.26
C LEU A 58 5.32 0.82 1.23
N THR A 59 4.72 1.90 1.70
CA THR A 59 4.77 2.28 3.12
C THR A 59 3.51 3.04 3.50
N ALA A 60 3.04 2.83 4.74
CA ALA A 60 1.98 3.65 5.31
C ALA A 60 2.53 4.97 5.91
N ASN A 61 3.85 5.05 6.13
CA ASN A 61 4.51 6.19 6.73
C ASN A 61 5.93 6.39 6.17
N GLU A 62 6.06 7.32 5.21
CA GLU A 62 7.33 7.66 4.56
C GLU A 62 8.41 8.15 5.54
N ASP A 63 8.03 8.76 6.67
CA ASP A 63 8.98 9.23 7.69
C ASP A 63 9.53 8.10 8.57
N ALA A 64 8.86 6.93 8.58
CA ALA A 64 9.35 5.74 9.25
C ALA A 64 10.31 4.91 8.39
N VAL A 65 10.44 5.22 7.09
CA VAL A 65 11.41 4.58 6.21
C VAL A 65 12.80 5.20 6.44
N LEU A 66 13.84 4.35 6.49
CA LEU A 66 15.21 4.80 6.73
C LEU A 66 15.60 5.92 5.73
N PRO A 67 16.10 7.08 6.18
CA PRO A 67 16.37 8.23 5.30
C PRO A 67 17.31 7.93 4.12
N THR A 68 18.24 6.99 4.30
CA THR A 68 19.18 6.54 3.26
C THR A 68 18.50 5.76 2.13
N VAL A 69 17.44 5.02 2.43
CA VAL A 69 16.60 4.36 1.42
C VAL A 69 15.75 5.42 0.72
N ARG A 70 15.07 6.27 1.50
CA ARG A 70 14.19 7.33 0.97
C ARG A 70 14.92 8.26 0.00
N SER A 71 16.17 8.64 0.28
CA SER A 71 16.94 9.53 -0.59
C SER A 71 17.29 8.94 -1.96
N ARG A 72 17.14 7.62 -2.14
CA ARG A 72 17.42 6.88 -3.38
C ARG A 72 16.15 6.45 -4.12
N CYS A 73 14.98 6.76 -3.55
CA CYS A 73 13.69 6.46 -4.14
C CYS A 73 13.02 7.75 -4.62
N GLN A 74 12.20 7.63 -5.66
CA GLN A 74 11.27 8.68 -6.03
C GLN A 74 9.99 8.50 -5.20
N SER A 75 9.68 9.48 -4.34
CA SER A 75 8.43 9.47 -3.58
C SER A 75 7.23 9.72 -4.50
N MET A 76 6.21 8.87 -4.36
CA MET A 76 4.93 8.98 -5.06
C MET A 76 3.80 8.80 -4.06
N ASN A 77 3.16 9.90 -3.69
CA ASN A 77 2.06 9.87 -2.74
C ASN A 77 0.75 9.47 -3.41
N LEU A 78 0.18 8.35 -2.95
CA LEU A 78 -1.15 7.90 -3.34
C LEU A 78 -2.21 8.61 -2.49
N MET A 79 -2.74 9.71 -3.02
CA MET A 79 -3.76 10.48 -2.32
C MET A 79 -5.14 9.82 -2.44
N PRO A 80 -6.00 9.92 -1.40
CA PRO A 80 -7.38 9.48 -1.48
C PRO A 80 -8.14 10.15 -2.62
N LEU A 81 -9.09 9.43 -3.22
CA LEU A 81 -9.89 9.96 -4.30
C LEU A 81 -10.86 11.05 -3.79
N PRO A 82 -11.04 12.15 -4.54
CA PRO A 82 -12.09 13.11 -4.25
C PRO A 82 -13.47 12.46 -4.29
N LYS A 83 -14.38 12.92 -3.41
CA LYS A 83 -15.76 12.40 -3.28
C LYS A 83 -16.44 12.17 -4.62
N ASN A 84 -16.50 13.20 -5.45
CA ASN A 84 -17.23 13.15 -6.71
C ASN A 84 -16.67 12.05 -7.64
N GLN A 85 -15.34 11.96 -7.76
CA GLN A 85 -14.68 10.95 -8.60
C GLN A 85 -14.90 9.53 -8.07
N MET A 86 -14.85 9.35 -6.75
CA MET A 86 -15.05 8.05 -6.14
C MET A 86 -16.51 7.58 -6.29
N VAL A 87 -17.48 8.45 -6.00
CA VAL A 87 -18.91 8.14 -6.13
C VAL A 87 -19.26 7.82 -7.58
N GLU A 88 -18.80 8.65 -8.53
CA GLU A 88 -18.98 8.40 -9.97
C GLU A 88 -18.43 7.03 -10.37
N ARG A 89 -17.19 6.70 -10.00
CA ARG A 89 -16.58 5.40 -10.30
C ARG A 89 -17.32 4.21 -9.69
N LEU A 90 -17.80 4.34 -8.45
CA LEU A 90 -18.55 3.26 -7.78
C LEU A 90 -19.90 3.02 -8.45
N ILE A 91 -20.57 4.08 -8.93
CA ILE A 91 -21.84 3.94 -9.66
C ILE A 91 -21.59 3.32 -11.03
N GLU A 92 -20.62 3.84 -11.79
CA GLU A 92 -20.36 3.41 -13.17
C GLU A 92 -19.80 1.99 -13.26
N ASN A 93 -18.79 1.67 -12.43
CA ASN A 93 -18.05 0.41 -12.56
C ASN A 93 -18.60 -0.70 -11.65
N ASN A 94 -19.19 -0.34 -10.51
CA ASN A 94 -19.65 -1.29 -9.51
C ASN A 94 -21.18 -1.34 -9.37
N GLN A 95 -21.92 -0.55 -10.15
CA GLN A 95 -23.40 -0.55 -10.21
C GLN A 95 -24.07 -0.31 -8.84
N VAL A 96 -23.39 0.48 -8.00
CA VAL A 96 -23.85 0.82 -6.66
C VAL A 96 -24.84 1.98 -6.71
N THR A 97 -25.83 2.01 -5.80
CA THR A 97 -26.73 3.16 -5.69
C THR A 97 -25.99 4.42 -5.21
N PRO A 98 -26.44 5.64 -5.57
CA PRO A 98 -25.80 6.88 -5.10
C PRO A 98 -25.70 6.98 -3.59
N GLU A 99 -26.71 6.50 -2.85
CA GLU A 99 -26.74 6.53 -1.39
C GLU A 99 -25.66 5.64 -0.77
N LEU A 100 -25.48 4.42 -1.30
CA LEU A 100 -24.47 3.48 -0.82
C LEU A 100 -23.06 3.92 -1.24
N ALA A 101 -22.89 4.47 -2.45
CA ALA A 101 -21.61 5.03 -2.88
C ALA A 101 -21.16 6.19 -1.97
N ASP A 102 -22.09 7.05 -1.55
CA ASP A 102 -21.83 8.15 -0.62
C ASP A 102 -21.50 7.65 0.81
N GLN A 103 -22.16 6.58 1.26
CA GLN A 103 -21.80 5.89 2.52
C GLN A 103 -20.39 5.29 2.46
N LEU A 104 -20.07 4.56 1.39
CA LEU A 104 -18.76 3.94 1.19
C LEU A 104 -17.64 4.98 1.11
N PHE A 105 -17.87 6.12 0.47
CA PHE A 105 -16.92 7.23 0.49
C PHE A 105 -16.63 7.71 1.91
N ARG A 106 -17.66 7.91 2.76
CA ARG A 106 -17.47 8.35 4.15
C ARG A 106 -16.67 7.33 4.97
N LEU A 107 -16.94 6.04 4.79
CA LEU A 107 -16.28 4.96 5.55
C LEU A 107 -14.83 4.75 5.11
N SER A 108 -14.60 4.76 3.79
CA SER A 108 -13.28 4.56 3.17
C SER A 108 -12.39 5.80 3.22
N ARG A 109 -12.98 7.00 3.42
CA ARG A 109 -12.30 8.31 3.31
C ARG A 109 -11.55 8.50 1.99
N GLY A 110 -12.10 8.01 0.89
CA GLY A 110 -11.50 8.13 -0.44
C GLY A 110 -10.60 6.96 -0.86
N CYS A 111 -10.41 5.94 -0.01
CA CYS A 111 -9.71 4.71 -0.37
C CYS A 111 -10.62 3.79 -1.22
N LEU A 112 -10.59 3.96 -2.53
CA LEU A 112 -11.44 3.21 -3.46
C LEU A 112 -11.30 1.69 -3.34
N GLY A 113 -10.08 1.16 -3.24
CA GLY A 113 -9.86 -0.29 -3.09
C GLY A 113 -10.53 -0.87 -1.86
N TRP A 114 -10.51 -0.13 -0.75
CA TRP A 114 -11.24 -0.51 0.47
C TRP A 114 -12.74 -0.51 0.25
N ALA A 115 -13.29 0.52 -0.42
CA ALA A 115 -14.72 0.59 -0.70
C ALA A 115 -15.21 -0.53 -1.65
N ILE A 116 -14.40 -0.90 -2.64
CA ILE A 116 -14.69 -2.04 -3.51
C ILE A 116 -14.67 -3.34 -2.70
N GLY A 117 -13.66 -3.55 -1.85
CA GLY A 117 -13.62 -4.72 -0.97
C GLY A 117 -14.81 -4.81 -0.02
N ALA A 118 -15.29 -3.68 0.49
CA ALA A 118 -16.47 -3.61 1.34
C ALA A 118 -17.80 -3.92 0.60
N LEU A 119 -17.83 -3.85 -0.73
CA LEU A 119 -18.97 -4.31 -1.53
C LEU A 119 -18.98 -5.83 -1.69
N GLU A 120 -17.79 -6.43 -1.77
CA GLU A 120 -17.61 -7.87 -1.96
C GLU A 120 -17.75 -8.64 -0.64
N ASP A 121 -17.41 -8.00 0.48
CA ASP A 121 -17.43 -8.60 1.82
C ASP A 121 -18.14 -7.71 2.85
N ASN A 122 -19.34 -8.12 3.27
CA ASN A 122 -20.14 -7.42 4.27
C ASN A 122 -19.47 -7.36 5.66
N GLN A 123 -18.50 -8.24 5.95
CA GLN A 123 -17.78 -8.23 7.23
C GLN A 123 -16.92 -6.98 7.42
N VAL A 124 -16.43 -6.38 6.33
CA VAL A 124 -15.61 -5.16 6.37
C VAL A 124 -16.44 -3.96 6.88
N LEU A 125 -17.73 -3.93 6.53
CA LEU A 125 -18.67 -2.92 7.00
C LEU A 125 -19.04 -3.16 8.48
N GLU A 126 -19.33 -4.41 8.84
CA GLU A 126 -19.69 -4.78 10.22
C GLU A 126 -18.54 -4.52 11.22
N GLN A 127 -17.31 -4.84 10.86
CA GLN A 127 -16.14 -4.65 11.72
C GLN A 127 -15.87 -3.17 12.01
N ARG A 128 -15.98 -2.30 10.99
CA ARG A 128 -15.80 -0.85 11.17
C ARG A 128 -16.95 -0.22 11.96
N GLN A 129 -18.18 -0.71 11.80
CA GLN A 129 -19.31 -0.24 12.59
C GLN A 129 -19.10 -0.58 14.08
N ALA A 130 -18.66 -1.81 14.38
CA ALA A 130 -18.30 -2.21 15.74
C ALA A 130 -17.15 -1.39 16.33
N ASP A 131 -16.14 -1.02 15.52
CA ASP A 131 -15.02 -0.20 15.98
C ASP A 131 -15.45 1.26 16.26
N LEU A 132 -16.36 1.82 15.44
CA LEU A 132 -16.92 3.16 15.67
C LEU A 132 -17.81 3.20 16.90
N GLU A 133 -18.63 2.17 17.12
CA GLU A 133 -19.46 2.04 18.33
C GLU A 133 -18.58 1.99 19.60
N LYS A 134 -17.50 1.19 19.59
CA LYS A 134 -16.54 1.16 20.70
C LYS A 134 -15.86 2.51 20.94
N MET A 135 -15.52 3.24 19.89
CA MET A 135 -14.92 4.57 20.01
C MET A 135 -15.91 5.59 20.60
N GLN A 136 -17.20 5.50 20.24
CA GLN A 136 -18.26 6.34 20.82
C GLN A 136 -18.47 6.03 22.31
N GLU A 137 -18.54 4.75 22.68
CA GLU A 137 -18.64 4.35 24.10
C GLU A 137 -17.49 4.88 24.96
N THR A 138 -16.28 4.96 24.40
CA THR A 138 -15.09 5.47 25.11
C THR A 138 -15.07 7.00 25.22
N LEU A 139 -15.80 7.72 24.35
CA LEU A 139 -15.95 9.17 24.40
C LEU A 139 -17.10 9.62 25.31
N ASP A 140 -18.10 8.76 25.52
CA ASP A 140 -19.26 9.00 26.36
C ASP A 140 -19.08 8.52 27.82
N SER A 141 -17.89 8.01 28.18
CA SER A 141 -17.49 7.59 29.53
C SER A 141 -16.39 8.47 30.14
#